data_AF-A0A314KSR1-F1
#
_entry.id   AF-A0A314KSR1-F1
#
_cell.length_a   1.000
_cell.length_b   1.000
_cell.length_c   1.000
_cell.angle_alpha   90.00
_cell.angle_beta   90.00
_cell.angle_gamma   90.00
#
_symmetry.space_group_name_H-M   'P 1'
#
loop_
_entity.id
_entity.type
_entity.pdbx_description
1 polymer ?
#
loop_
_entity_poly.entity_id
_entity_poly.type
_entity_poly.pdbx_seq_one_letter_code
_entity_poly.pdbx_strand_id
1 'polypeptide(L)'
;MKFGIQVPLECVFCANNMKIFEHLYLGCPKTNKLWDRVLKWLGIARQIGSWQNELNWMSSLASRKNCKAEMATSIFAMVVHCIWRERNSIRFNKGRYNMDDLCKEIALHIHIQG
;
A
#
# COMPACT_ATOMS: atom_id res chain seq x y z
N MET A 1 2.52 -34.37 0.77
CA MET A 1 2.99 -33.44 1.83
C MET A 1 2.25 -32.12 1.69
N LYS A 2 1.39 -31.77 2.66
CA LYS A 2 0.86 -30.40 2.79
C LYS A 2 1.77 -29.69 3.79
N PHE A 3 2.48 -28.66 3.36
CA PHE A 3 3.18 -27.76 4.29
C PHE A 3 2.11 -27.06 5.12
N GLY A 4 1.80 -27.60 6.29
CA GLY A 4 0.81 -27.09 7.22
C GLY A 4 1.32 -25.86 7.94
N ILE A 5 1.58 -24.77 7.21
CA ILE A 5 1.78 -23.47 7.83
C ILE A 5 0.39 -22.99 8.24
N GLN A 6 0.04 -23.15 9.52
CA GLN A 6 -1.11 -22.45 10.09
C GLN A 6 -0.78 -20.96 10.09
N VAL A 7 -1.18 -20.26 9.03
CA VAL A 7 -1.02 -18.80 8.93
C VAL A 7 -2.21 -18.19 9.68
N PRO A 8 -2.00 -17.45 10.79
CA PRO A 8 -3.06 -16.70 11.43
C PRO A 8 -3.86 -15.91 10.39
N LEU A 9 -5.17 -16.13 10.38
CA LEU A 9 -6.09 -15.51 9.43
C LEU A 9 -6.22 -14.01 9.65
N GLU A 10 -5.83 -13.50 10.80
CA GLU A 10 -5.91 -12.08 11.14
C GLU A 10 -4.96 -11.19 10.33
N CYS A 11 -5.39 -9.96 10.09
CA CYS A 11 -4.54 -8.93 9.53
C CYS A 11 -3.36 -8.62 10.45
N VAL A 12 -2.13 -8.66 9.92
CA VAL A 12 -0.91 -8.39 10.68
C VAL A 12 -0.79 -6.96 11.20
N PHE A 13 -1.51 -6.04 10.58
CA PHE A 13 -1.40 -4.62 10.90
C PHE A 13 -2.35 -4.20 12.02
N CYS A 14 -3.59 -4.73 12.04
CA CYS A 14 -4.62 -4.33 13.00
C CYS A 14 -5.14 -5.47 13.90
N ALA A 15 -4.66 -6.71 13.74
CA ALA A 15 -5.12 -7.89 14.48
C ALA A 15 -6.65 -8.14 14.38
N ASN A 16 -7.31 -7.56 13.38
CA ASN A 16 -8.74 -7.68 13.14
C ASN A 16 -8.99 -8.20 11.72
N ASN A 17 -10.18 -8.78 11.50
CA ASN A 17 -10.66 -9.33 10.23
C ASN A 17 -9.79 -10.43 9.61
N MET A 18 -10.45 -11.34 8.89
CA MET A 18 -9.77 -12.34 8.06
C MET A 18 -8.96 -11.62 6.97
N LYS A 19 -7.79 -12.16 6.62
CA LYS A 19 -6.81 -11.72 5.60
C LYS A 19 -7.42 -11.76 4.20
N ILE A 20 -8.40 -10.90 3.97
CA ILE A 20 -8.96 -10.62 2.66
C ILE A 20 -8.00 -9.62 2.03
N PHE A 21 -7.52 -9.93 0.83
CA PHE A 21 -6.57 -9.13 0.08
C PHE A 21 -6.92 -7.62 0.11
N GLU A 22 -8.18 -7.27 -0.11
CA GLU A 22 -8.67 -5.89 -0.05
C GLU A 22 -8.50 -5.24 1.33
N HIS A 23 -8.78 -5.96 2.41
CA HIS A 23 -8.56 -5.45 3.75
C HIS A 23 -7.08 -5.17 3.99
N LEU A 24 -6.18 -6.09 3.58
CA LEU A 24 -4.75 -5.90 3.79
C LEU A 24 -4.23 -4.62 3.12
N TYR A 25 -4.58 -4.41 1.86
CA TYR A 25 -4.01 -3.31 1.08
C TYR A 25 -4.74 -1.98 1.28
N LEU A 26 -6.08 -1.97 1.39
CA LEU A 26 -6.87 -0.73 1.33
C LEU A 26 -7.81 -0.54 2.55
N GLY A 27 -8.33 -1.64 3.10
CA GLY A 27 -9.34 -1.60 4.17
C GLY A 27 -8.80 -1.60 5.61
N CYS A 28 -7.53 -1.91 5.83
CA CYS A 28 -6.94 -1.93 7.16
C CYS A 28 -6.72 -0.49 7.64
N PRO A 29 -7.12 -0.11 8.87
CA PRO A 29 -6.96 1.26 9.34
C PRO A 29 -5.52 1.81 9.26
N LYS A 30 -4.51 0.94 9.36
CA LYS A 30 -3.10 1.36 9.23
C LYS A 30 -2.70 1.62 7.77
N THR A 31 -3.05 0.73 6.85
CA THR A 31 -2.71 0.91 5.43
C THR A 31 -3.58 1.99 4.78
N ASN A 32 -4.85 2.11 5.18
CA ASN A 32 -5.73 3.19 4.75
C ASN A 32 -5.17 4.58 5.11
N LYS A 33 -4.67 4.77 6.34
CA LYS A 33 -4.00 6.01 6.75
C LYS A 33 -2.73 6.29 5.94
N LEU A 34 -1.98 5.25 5.55
CA LEU A 34 -0.83 5.41 4.66
C LEU A 34 -1.27 5.95 3.29
N TRP A 35 -2.34 5.38 2.70
CA TRP A 35 -2.90 5.86 1.45
C TRP A 35 -3.39 7.31 1.53
N ASP A 36 -4.11 7.68 2.58
CA ASP A 36 -4.57 9.06 2.78
C ASP A 36 -3.40 10.06 2.81
N ARG A 37 -2.31 9.71 3.51
CA ARG A 37 -1.09 10.54 3.55
C ARG A 37 -0.42 10.67 2.17
N VAL A 38 -0.31 9.56 1.44
CA VAL A 38 0.32 9.54 0.11
C VAL A 38 -0.51 10.30 -0.92
N LEU A 39 -1.84 10.13 -0.93
CA LEU A 39 -2.74 10.86 -1.83
C LEU A 39 -2.69 12.38 -1.57
N LYS A 40 -2.60 12.79 -0.30
CA LYS A 40 -2.39 14.20 0.08
C LYS A 40 -1.07 14.76 -0.45
N TRP A 41 0.03 14.01 -0.37
CA TRP A 41 1.31 14.42 -0.96
C TRP A 41 1.26 14.59 -2.47
N LEU A 42 0.46 13.77 -3.14
CA LEU A 42 0.22 13.87 -4.58
C LEU A 42 -0.75 14.99 -4.98
N GLY A 43 -1.34 15.71 -4.01
CA GLY A 43 -2.37 16.72 -4.26
C GLY A 43 -3.69 16.13 -4.78
N ILE A 44 -3.95 14.84 -4.52
CA ILE A 44 -5.14 14.13 -5.00
C ILE A 44 -6.19 14.12 -3.89
N ALA A 45 -7.21 14.95 -4.03
CA ALA A 45 -8.31 15.08 -3.08
C ALA A 45 -9.35 13.95 -3.23
N ARG A 46 -8.94 12.70 -3.02
CA ARG A 46 -9.84 11.54 -2.97
C ARG A 46 -9.48 10.62 -1.82
N GLN A 47 -10.42 9.77 -1.43
CA GLN A 47 -10.15 8.64 -0.54
C GLN A 47 -9.84 7.39 -1.38
N ILE A 48 -9.02 6.50 -0.82
CA ILE A 48 -8.76 5.19 -1.42
C ILE A 48 -10.06 4.38 -1.43
N GLY A 49 -10.41 3.84 -2.58
CA GLY A 49 -11.64 3.08 -2.83
C GLY A 49 -11.42 1.57 -2.71
N SER A 50 -12.31 0.81 -3.35
CA SER A 50 -12.14 -0.64 -3.54
C SER A 50 -10.96 -0.93 -4.45
N TRP A 51 -10.44 -2.15 -4.40
CA TRP A 51 -9.30 -2.54 -5.22
C TRP A 51 -9.58 -2.36 -6.72
N GLN A 52 -10.77 -2.74 -7.16
CA GLN A 52 -11.18 -2.58 -8.56
C GLN A 52 -11.24 -1.12 -8.99
N ASN A 53 -11.73 -0.23 -8.11
CA ASN A 53 -11.79 1.20 -8.41
C ASN A 53 -10.38 1.80 -8.54
N GLU A 54 -9.45 1.39 -7.66
CA GLU A 54 -8.06 1.83 -7.75
C GLU A 54 -7.37 1.32 -9.01
N LEU A 55 -7.59 0.06 -9.40
CA LEU A 55 -7.05 -0.46 -10.66
C LEU A 55 -7.58 0.32 -11.86
N ASN A 56 -8.89 0.57 -11.93
CA ASN A 56 -9.49 1.32 -13.04
C ASN A 56 -8.95 2.75 -13.10
N TRP A 57 -8.82 3.41 -11.94
CA TRP A 57 -8.26 4.76 -11.86
C TRP A 57 -6.79 4.79 -12.29
N MET A 58 -5.99 3.83 -11.83
CA MET A 58 -4.58 3.69 -12.18
C MET A 58 -4.37 3.40 -13.67
N SER A 59 -5.19 2.53 -14.28
CA SER A 59 -5.15 2.28 -15.72
C SER A 59 -5.51 3.53 -16.52
N SER A 60 -6.52 4.28 -16.09
CA SER A 60 -6.89 5.57 -16.70
C SER A 60 -5.80 6.64 -16.54
N LEU A 61 -5.07 6.62 -15.43
CA LEU A 61 -3.98 7.55 -15.19
C LEU A 61 -2.76 7.21 -16.07
N ALA A 62 -2.36 5.94 -16.11
CA ALA A 62 -1.24 5.44 -16.90
C ALA A 62 -1.38 5.74 -18.41
N SER A 63 -2.59 5.79 -18.94
CA SER A 63 -2.81 6.11 -20.35
C SER A 63 -2.52 7.58 -20.72
N ARG A 64 -2.43 8.49 -19.74
CA ARG A 64 -2.22 9.93 -19.96
C ARG A 64 -0.77 10.33 -20.28
N LYS A 65 0.19 9.40 -20.13
CA LYS A 65 1.62 9.53 -20.53
C LYS A 65 2.26 10.89 -20.21
N ASN A 66 2.04 11.39 -19.00
CA ASN A 66 2.69 12.61 -18.52
C ASN A 66 3.39 12.34 -17.18
N CYS A 67 4.36 13.18 -16.83
CA CYS A 67 5.18 13.02 -15.64
C CYS A 67 4.35 12.85 -14.36
N LYS A 68 3.26 13.61 -14.20
CA LYS A 68 2.37 13.48 -13.03
C LYS A 68 1.70 12.10 -12.97
N ALA A 69 1.25 11.58 -14.11
CA ALA A 69 0.67 10.25 -14.21
C ALA A 69 1.69 9.15 -13.90
N GLU A 70 2.90 9.24 -14.44
CA GLU A 70 4.00 8.29 -14.19
C GLU A 70 4.45 8.29 -12.73
N MET A 71 4.57 9.48 -12.13
CA MET A 71 4.90 9.63 -10.72
C MET A 71 3.81 9.00 -9.84
N ALA A 72 2.54 9.33 -10.08
CA ALA A 72 1.44 8.78 -9.31
C ALA A 72 1.32 7.24 -9.46
N THR A 73 1.54 6.71 -10.67
CA THR A 73 1.48 5.25 -10.87
C THR A 73 2.65 4.52 -10.21
N SER A 74 3.85 5.10 -10.25
CA SER A 74 5.05 4.57 -9.59
C SER A 74 4.89 4.58 -8.06
N ILE A 75 4.36 5.67 -7.49
CA ILE A 75 4.11 5.77 -6.05
C ILE A 75 3.08 4.75 -5.60
N PHE A 76 2.00 4.54 -6.37
CA PHE A 76 1.01 3.53 -6.04
C PHE A 76 1.64 2.13 -5.99
N ALA A 77 2.46 1.77 -6.99
CA ALA A 77 3.18 0.49 -7.01
C ALA A 77 4.14 0.35 -5.82
N MET A 78 4.85 1.43 -5.47
CA MET A 78 5.72 1.47 -4.30
C MET A 78 4.95 1.25 -2.99
N VAL A 79 3.80 1.90 -2.79
CA VAL A 79 2.99 1.70 -1.57
C VAL A 79 2.52 0.25 -1.47
N VAL A 80 2.03 -0.35 -2.57
CA VAL A 80 1.66 -1.78 -2.61
C VAL A 80 2.85 -2.66 -2.23
N HIS A 81 4.03 -2.39 -2.80
CA HIS A 81 5.25 -3.11 -2.47
C HIS A 81 5.64 -2.99 -1.00
N CYS A 82 5.64 -1.77 -0.43
CA CYS A 82 5.92 -1.53 0.97
C CYS A 82 4.96 -2.31 1.89
N ILE A 83 3.65 -2.30 1.60
CA ILE A 83 2.65 -3.05 2.36
C ILE A 83 2.96 -4.56 2.31
N TRP A 84 3.25 -5.08 1.12
CA TRP A 84 3.61 -6.50 0.95
C TRP A 84 4.87 -6.87 1.73
N ARG A 85 5.92 -6.03 1.63
CA ARG A 85 7.21 -6.20 2.33
C ARG A 85 7.01 -6.23 3.83
N GLU A 86 6.31 -5.25 4.39
CA GLU A 86 6.04 -5.16 5.83
C GLU A 86 5.24 -6.36 6.32
N ARG A 87 4.21 -6.77 5.56
CA ARG A 87 3.41 -7.95 5.90
C ARG A 87 4.27 -9.22 5.98
N ASN A 88 5.20 -9.40 5.05
CA ASN A 88 6.11 -10.54 5.07
C ASN A 88 7.15 -10.43 6.20
N SER A 89 7.72 -9.25 6.42
CA SER A 89 8.65 -8.99 7.51
C SER A 89 8.04 -9.30 8.88
N ILE A 90 6.82 -8.85 9.14
CA ILE A 90 6.09 -9.14 10.38
C ILE A 90 5.84 -10.66 10.52
N ARG A 91 5.52 -11.35 9.42
CA ARG A 91 5.19 -12.79 9.45
C ARG A 91 6.39 -13.69 9.65
N PHE A 92 7.52 -13.36 9.05
CA PHE A 92 8.64 -14.30 8.92
C PHE A 92 9.90 -13.82 9.64
N ASN A 93 10.04 -12.50 9.87
CA ASN A 93 11.28 -11.90 10.36
C ASN A 93 11.10 -11.10 11.66
N LYS A 94 10.00 -11.33 12.40
CA LYS A 94 9.65 -10.58 13.63
C LYS A 94 9.63 -9.05 13.42
N GLY A 95 9.35 -8.62 12.19
CA GLY A 95 9.26 -7.21 11.82
C GLY A 95 8.12 -6.49 12.55
N ARG A 96 8.14 -5.16 12.47
CA ARG A 96 7.12 -4.29 13.05
C ARG A 96 6.73 -3.21 12.06
N TYR A 97 5.43 -3.04 11.87
CA TYR A 97 4.91 -1.96 11.05
C TYR A 97 5.20 -0.60 11.69
N ASN A 98 5.90 0.27 10.95
CA ASN A 98 6.07 1.67 11.30
C ASN A 98 5.67 2.56 10.10
N MET A 99 4.59 3.33 10.27
CA MET A 99 4.11 4.22 9.21
C MET A 99 5.13 5.29 8.86
N ASP A 100 5.86 5.83 9.84
CA ASP A 100 6.78 6.94 9.59
C ASP A 100 8.00 6.49 8.78
N ASP A 101 8.46 5.27 8.97
CA ASP A 101 9.57 4.71 8.19
C ASP A 101 9.15 4.49 6.74
N LEU A 102 7.94 3.95 6.51
CA LEU A 102 7.37 3.83 5.16
C LEU A 102 7.17 5.20 4.49
N CYS A 103 6.67 6.17 5.26
CA CYS A 103 6.47 7.53 4.78
C CYS A 103 7.79 8.18 4.37
N LYS A 104 8.87 8.00 5.14
CA LYS A 104 10.21 8.48 4.78
C LYS A 104 10.70 7.80 3.50
N GLU A 105 10.57 6.49 3.37
CA GLU A 105 10.96 5.75 2.16
C GLU A 105 10.22 6.28 0.93
N ILE A 106 8.90 6.43 1.01
CA ILE A 106 8.07 6.96 -0.07
C ILE A 106 8.46 8.41 -0.40
N ALA A 107 8.63 9.26 0.61
CA ALA A 107 8.99 10.65 0.40
C ALA A 107 10.36 10.79 -0.28
N LEU A 108 11.35 9.97 0.10
CA LEU A 108 12.67 9.94 -0.55
C LEU A 108 12.54 9.58 -2.03
N HIS A 109 11.74 8.56 -2.37
CA HIS A 109 11.48 8.20 -3.76
C HIS A 109 10.80 9.30 -4.56
N ILE A 110 9.85 10.03 -3.95
CA ILE A 110 9.19 11.18 -4.59
C ILE A 110 10.21 12.29 -4.91
N HIS A 111 11.09 12.63 -3.95
CA HIS A 111 12.08 13.70 -4.14
C HIS A 111 13.22 13.36 -5.10
N ILE A 112 13.52 12.07 -5.29
CA ILE A 112 14.54 11.64 -6.26
C ILE A 112 14.00 11.66 -7.70
N GLN A 113 12.69 11.48 -7.88
CA GLN A 113 12.05 11.38 -9.21
C GLN A 113 11.36 12.68 -9.68
N GLY A 114 11.20 13.67 -8.80
CA GLY A 114 10.65 15.00 -9.11
C GLY A 114 11.73 16.06 -9.21
#